data_AF-A0A1W9R296-F1
#
_entry.id   AF-A0A1W9R296-F1
#
_cell.length_a   1.000
_cell.length_b   1.000
_cell.length_c   1.000
_cell.angle_alpha   90.00
_cell.angle_beta   90.00
_cell.angle_gamma   90.00
#
_symmetry.space_group_name_H-M   'P 1'
#
loop_
_entity.id
_entity.type
_entity.pdbx_description
1 polymer ?
#
loop_
_entity_poly.entity_id
_entity_poly.type
_entity_poly.pdbx_seq_one_letter_code
_entity_poly.pdbx_strand_id
1 'polypeptide(L)' 'MNIQYITDGRGHTNAVQLNIRDWEKIQNDLKELEWLKNKPKQKLSERFSNCISEDRAEELQEELKKMRNEWERDIC' A
#
# COMPACT_ATOMS: atom_id res chain seq x y z
N MET A 1 -9.48 -16.13 12.33
CA MET A 1 -9.10 -17.39 11.65
C MET A 1 -8.64 -18.36 12.71
N ASN A 2 -9.33 -19.48 12.86
CA ASN A 2 -8.98 -20.53 13.82
C ASN A 2 -8.29 -21.66 13.06
N ILE A 3 -7.04 -21.95 13.40
CA ILE A 3 -6.17 -22.83 12.64
C ILE A 3 -5.85 -24.05 13.49
N GLN A 4 -6.13 -25.24 12.97
CA GLN A 4 -5.75 -26.49 13.62
C GLN A 4 -4.59 -27.12 12.88
N TYR A 5 -3.54 -27.46 13.61
CA TYR A 5 -2.36 -28.11 13.06
C TYR A 5 -2.50 -29.62 13.22
N ILE A 6 -2.27 -30.35 12.13
CA ILE A 6 -2.25 -31.81 12.12
C ILE A 6 -0.79 -32.23 12.12
N THR A 7 -0.37 -32.87 13.22
CA THR A 7 0.98 -33.41 13.39
C THR A 7 1.01 -34.91 13.09
N ASP A 8 2.13 -35.40 12.57
CA ASP A 8 2.37 -36.84 12.49
C ASP A 8 2.81 -37.43 13.83
N GLY A 9 2.94 -38.76 13.88
CA GLY A 9 3.42 -39.48 15.06
C GLY A 9 4.86 -39.15 15.48
N ARG A 10 5.61 -38.36 14.71
CA ARG A 10 6.95 -37.85 15.06
C ARG A 10 6.92 -36.38 15.51
N GLY A 11 5.73 -35.78 15.59
CA GLY A 11 5.53 -34.39 16.02
C GLY A 11 5.77 -33.35 14.94
N HIS A 12 5.97 -33.75 13.67
CA HIS A 12 6.07 -32.79 12.57
C HIS A 12 4.69 -32.38 12.10
N THR A 13 4.47 -31.07 11.96
CA THR A 13 3.23 -30.52 11.41
C THR A 13 3.19 -30.77 9.91
N ASN A 14 2.30 -31.66 9.46
CA ASN A 14 2.21 -32.06 8.06
C ASN A 14 1.02 -31.45 7.32
N ALA A 15 0.01 -30.98 8.05
CA ALA A 15 -1.13 -30.30 7.45
C ALA A 15 -1.74 -29.26 8.39
N VAL A 16 -2.51 -28.37 7.79
CA VAL A 16 -3.26 -27.33 8.48
C VAL A 16 -4.74 -27.47 8.09
N GLN A 17 -5.60 -27.59 9.08
CA GLN A 17 -7.04 -27.61 8.90
C GLN A 17 -7.61 -26.22 9.15
N LEU A 18 -8.44 -25.78 8.20
CA LEU A 18 -9.07 -24.47 8.17
C LEU A 18 -10.55 -24.63 7.85
N ASN A 19 -11.37 -23.68 8.29
CA ASN A 19 -12.73 -23.58 7.81
C ASN A 19 -12.70 -23.20 6.32
N ILE A 20 -13.59 -23.79 5.52
CA ILE A 20 -13.70 -23.50 4.09
C ILE A 20 -13.92 -22.01 3.81
N ARG A 21 -14.67 -21.30 4.66
CA ARG A 21 -14.90 -19.84 4.51
C ARG A 21 -13.61 -19.03 4.69
N ASP A 22 -12.77 -19.43 5.63
CA ASP A 22 -11.47 -18.78 5.86
C ASP A 22 -10.54 -19.08 4.68
N TRP A 23 -10.58 -20.30 4.13
CA TRP A 23 -9.81 -20.67 2.93
C TRP A 23 -10.21 -19.88 1.69
N GLU A 24 -11.51 -19.74 1.42
CA GLU A 24 -12.03 -18.94 0.31
C GLU A 24 -11.61 -17.48 0.41
N LYS A 25 -11.61 -16.90 1.62
CA LYS A 25 -11.12 -15.55 1.86
C LYS A 25 -9.65 -15.42 1.48
N ILE A 26 -8.79 -16.33 1.93
CA ILE A 26 -7.35 -16.32 1.61
C ILE A 26 -7.10 -16.43 0.11
N GLN A 27 -7.87 -17.28 -0.59
CA GLN A 27 -7.79 -17.41 -2.04
C GLN A 27 -8.16 -16.11 -2.76
N ASN A 28 -9.21 -15.42 -2.31
CA ASN A 28 -9.61 -14.13 -2.87
C ASN A 28 -8.57 -13.04 -2.60
N ASP A 29 -8.06 -12.96 -1.37
CA ASP A 29 -7.02 -12.00 -0.98
C ASP A 29 -5.74 -12.23 -1.81
N LEU A 30 -5.35 -13.49 -2.00
CA LEU A 30 -4.20 -13.85 -2.86
C LEU A 30 -4.41 -13.41 -4.30
N LYS A 31 -5.60 -13.68 -4.87
CA LYS A 31 -5.93 -13.27 -6.24
C LYS A 31 -5.87 -11.75 -6.42
N GLU A 32 -6.35 -10.99 -5.44
CA GLU A 32 -6.27 -9.53 -5.46
C GLU A 32 -4.80 -9.06 -5.38
N LEU A 33 -4.00 -9.65 -4.49
CA LEU A 33 -2.58 -9.33 -4.35
C LEU A 33 -1.79 -9.65 -5.63
N GLU A 34 -2.07 -10.78 -6.27
CA GLU A 34 -1.46 -11.14 -7.56
C GLU A 34 -1.87 -10.15 -8.66
N TRP A 35 -3.13 -9.75 -8.71
CA TRP A 35 -3.59 -8.71 -9.63
C TRP A 35 -2.87 -7.39 -9.37
N LEU A 36 -2.76 -6.94 -8.12
CA LEU A 36 -2.03 -5.73 -7.73
C LEU A 36 -0.53 -5.81 -8.05
N LYS A 37 0.08 -6.97 -7.85
CA LYS A 37 1.49 -7.21 -8.18
C LYS A 37 1.75 -7.11 -9.68
N ASN A 38 0.84 -7.66 -10.49
CA ASN A 38 0.95 -7.70 -11.94
C ASN A 38 0.41 -6.43 -12.63
N LYS A 39 -0.34 -5.59 -11.90
CA LYS A 39 -0.79 -4.31 -12.41
C LYS A 39 0.42 -3.44 -12.73
N PRO A 40 0.54 -2.90 -13.97
CA PRO A 40 1.64 -2.02 -14.30
C PRO A 40 1.64 -0.83 -13.35
N LYS A 41 2.75 -0.68 -12.61
CA LYS A 41 2.95 0.44 -11.70
C LYS A 41 3.18 1.69 -12.55
N GLN A 42 2.10 2.35 -12.93
CA GLN A 42 2.19 3.70 -13.48
C GLN A 42 2.74 4.60 -12.38
N LYS A 43 3.80 5.37 -12.68
CA LYS A 43 4.29 6.34 -11.68
C LYS A 43 3.20 7.36 -11.44
N LEU A 44 3.02 7.77 -10.18
CA LEU A 44 2.04 8.81 -9.85
C LEU A 44 2.34 10.11 -10.62
N SER A 45 3.62 10.41 -10.84
CA SER A 45 4.06 11.54 -11.67
C SER A 45 3.58 11.44 -13.13
N GLU A 46 3.55 10.24 -13.71
CA GLU A 46 3.06 10.01 -15.08
C GLU A 46 1.53 10.02 -15.13
N ARG A 47 0.87 9.57 -14.06
CA ARG A 47 -0.60 9.56 -13.99
C ARG A 47 -1.18 10.96 -13.82
N PHE A 48 -0.49 11.82 -13.07
CA PHE A 48 -0.95 13.16 -12.71
C PHE A 48 -0.14 14.27 -13.38
N SER A 49 0.74 13.93 -14.34
CA SER A 49 1.42 14.93 -15.16
C SER A 49 0.38 15.80 -15.86
N ASN A 50 0.61 17.11 -15.90
CA ASN A 50 -0.27 18.11 -16.53
C ASN A 50 -1.64 18.27 -15.87
N CYS A 51 -1.89 17.68 -14.69
CA CYS A 51 -3.11 17.99 -13.92
C CYS A 51 -3.16 19.43 -13.41
N ILE A 52 -2.00 20.09 -13.34
CA ILE A 52 -1.84 21.52 -13.06
C ILE A 52 -0.90 22.12 -14.11
N SER A 53 -1.09 23.39 -14.44
CA SER A 53 -0.15 24.13 -15.30
C SER A 53 1.18 24.35 -14.57
N GLU A 54 2.25 24.55 -15.34
CA GLU A 54 3.57 24.89 -14.82
C GLU A 54 3.51 26.17 -13.98
N ASP A 55 2.88 27.22 -14.51
CA ASP A 55 2.66 28.49 -13.79
C ASP A 55 2.00 28.27 -12.42
N ARG A 56 0.95 27.44 -12.37
CA ARG A 56 0.22 27.17 -11.12
C ARG A 56 1.06 26.35 -10.14
N ALA A 57 1.90 25.44 -10.64
CA ALA A 57 2.81 24.66 -9.81
C ALA A 57 3.89 25.56 -9.18
N GLU A 58 4.40 26.54 -9.94
CA GLU A 58 5.37 27.52 -9.45
C GLU A 58 4.78 28.44 -8.37
N GLU A 59 3.56 28.95 -8.58
CA GLU A 59 2.84 29.74 -7.57
C GLU A 59 2.71 28.98 -6.25
N LEU A 60 2.29 27.72 -6.30
CA LEU A 60 2.14 26.87 -5.13
C LEU A 60 3.48 26.63 -4.42
N GLN A 61 4.57 26.46 -5.17
CA GLN A 61 5.90 26.33 -4.59
C GLN A 61 6.33 27.61 -3.86
N GLU A 62 6.06 28.78 -4.42
CA GLU A 62 6.37 30.06 -3.77
C GLU A 62 5.53 30.30 -2.51
N GLU A 63 4.24 29.93 -2.53
CA GLU A 63 3.40 29.97 -1.33
C GLU A 63 3.95 29.06 -0.23
N LEU A 64 4.36 27.83 -0.56
CA LEU A 64 4.96 26.90 0.40
C LEU A 64 6.28 27.41 0.98
N LYS A 65 7.13 28.06 0.16
CA LYS A 65 8.36 28.70 0.64
C LYS A 65 8.07 29.82 1.63
N LYS A 66 7.09 30.67 1.34
CA LYS A 66 6.65 31.74 2.26
C LYS A 66 6.16 31.15 3.58
N MET A 67 5.30 30.13 3.52
CA MET A 67 4.80 29.44 4.72
C MET A 67 5.95 28.85 5.56
N ARG A 68 6.94 28.22 4.91
CA ARG A 68 8.12 27.68 5.60
C ARG A 68 8.93 28.79 6.28
N ASN A 69 9.20 29.88 5.59
CA ASN A 69 9.97 31.00 6.14
C ASN A 69 9.25 31.62 7.35
N GLU A 70 7.92 31.77 7.29
CA GLU A 70 7.13 32.25 8.42
C GLU A 70 7.16 31.26 9.60
N TRP A 71 7.09 29.95 9.33
CA TRP A 71 7.20 28.92 10.38
C TRP A 71 8.57 28.92 11.07
N GLU A 72 9.64 29.10 10.30
CA GLU A 72 11.02 29.16 10.81
C GLU A 72 11.35 30.49 11.48
N ARG A 73 10.53 31.54 11.30
CA ARG A 73 10.76 32.88 11.86
C ARG A 73 10.78 32.90 13.38
N ASP A 74 9.94 32.09 14.02
CA ASP A 74 9.78 32.06 15.48
C ASP A 74 10.63 30.94 16.14
N ILE A 75 11.47 30.24 15.36
CA ILE A 75 12.40 29.20 15.86
C ILE A 75 13.79 29.82 16.24
N CYS A 76 13.98 31.12 16.06
CA CYS A 76 15.16 31.89 16.51
C CYS A 76 14.82 32.92 17.59
#